data_AF-A0A968GWZ8-F1
#
_entry.id   AF-A0A968GWZ8-F1
#
_cell.length_a   1.000
_cell.length_b   1.000
_cell.length_c   1.000
_cell.angle_alpha   90.00
_cell.angle_beta   90.00
_cell.angle_gamma   90.00
#
_symmetry.space_group_name_H-M   'P 1'
#
loop_
_entity.id
_entity.type
_entity.pdbx_description
1 polymer ?
#
loop_
_entity_poly.entity_id
_entity_poly.type
_entity_poly.pdbx_seq_one_letter_code
_entity_poly.pdbx_strand_id
1 'polypeptide(L)'
;MAPEEVAAASSRLARLRSRLPRLPRLTFRSRRGRLIAFLLVAGFGGAVAIGGVAAVEWTDTADFCGRCHTMGPELAGHELSPHRELACAECHVEPGIEGWVKAKINGTRQLVELLTGTFPTPIPPPDHAALPSTTDTCRRCHDIKPLIENGGPVKLVLRTRYALDEPNTRQQVATVMRPSGLGTGTATRGIHWHIQVDVEYTSTDVRAQQIDLVRIAAADGSKRTFISMGEVADPTNVQPDIDRLLTGESTRRMDCIDCHNRIGHRLPPVDEALDDALDAGSIAADLPFIKREAVIALSGDYDSQAEAEAAIEGIREFYASGYPLIARSRAADINGAIDEIKQIYPLVASPELGVTGTTYPDNLGHVDFPGCFRCHDGGHYEVVGGALTDKAIPSACSTCHTFPQVGENTSAILIGERPANHLEALWVFDHTRDISTVDPSGTTCGACHTPTYCENCHATNAVQVPHDDMVFNHADVTRRVGAQACAFCHQPTYCAQCHGDEEVLPRPGSISSP
;
A
#
# COMPACT_ATOMS: atom_id res chain seq x y z
N MET A 1 -14.00 33.35 -77.39
CA MET A 1 -14.14 34.32 -76.29
C MET A 1 -13.13 35.43 -76.54
N ALA A 2 -13.61 36.62 -76.87
CA ALA A 2 -12.86 37.68 -77.53
C ALA A 2 -11.87 38.38 -76.58
N PRO A 3 -10.74 38.92 -77.10
CA PRO A 3 -9.64 39.52 -76.31
C PRO A 3 -10.03 40.73 -75.46
N GLU A 4 -11.25 41.27 -75.59
CA GLU A 4 -11.74 42.41 -74.80
C GLU A 4 -12.07 42.04 -73.34
N GLU A 5 -12.50 40.81 -73.03
CA GLU A 5 -12.81 40.41 -71.64
C GLU A 5 -11.56 40.28 -70.75
N VAL A 6 -10.42 39.90 -71.35
CA VAL A 6 -9.14 39.77 -70.63
C VAL A 6 -8.59 41.14 -70.22
N ALA A 7 -8.80 42.17 -71.05
CA ALA A 7 -8.39 43.55 -70.75
C ALA A 7 -9.23 44.15 -69.60
N ALA A 8 -10.53 43.84 -69.53
CA ALA A 8 -11.39 44.31 -68.44
C ALA A 8 -11.01 43.69 -67.08
N ALA A 9 -10.70 42.38 -67.05
CA ALA A 9 -10.29 41.66 -65.84
C ALA A 9 -8.93 42.13 -65.30
N SER A 10 -7.96 42.39 -66.18
CA SER A 10 -6.64 42.92 -65.79
C SER A 10 -6.76 44.33 -65.18
N SER A 11 -7.67 45.17 -65.71
CA SER A 11 -7.92 46.51 -65.19
C SER A 11 -8.61 46.52 -63.81
N ARG A 12 -9.44 45.50 -63.50
CA ARG A 12 -10.06 45.33 -62.17
C ARG A 12 -9.04 44.84 -61.14
N LEU A 13 -8.19 43.87 -61.49
CA LEU A 13 -7.11 43.39 -60.62
C LEU A 13 -6.06 44.48 -60.35
N ALA A 14 -5.74 45.31 -61.35
CA ALA A 14 -4.86 46.47 -61.18
C ALA A 14 -5.44 47.51 -60.22
N ARG A 15 -6.76 47.78 -60.30
CA ARG A 15 -7.47 48.70 -59.39
C ARG A 15 -7.63 48.16 -57.97
N LEU A 16 -7.71 46.84 -57.79
CA LEU A 16 -7.68 46.19 -56.48
C LEU A 16 -6.29 46.26 -55.84
N ARG A 17 -5.22 46.05 -56.62
CA ARG A 17 -3.82 46.23 -56.16
C ARG A 17 -3.49 47.67 -55.75
N SER A 18 -4.14 48.68 -56.34
CA SER A 18 -3.94 50.08 -55.98
C SER A 18 -4.71 50.53 -54.72
N ARG A 19 -5.62 49.70 -54.19
CA ARG A 19 -6.41 49.99 -52.98
C ARG A 19 -6.01 49.15 -51.77
N LEU A 20 -5.18 48.12 -51.95
CA LEU A 20 -4.51 47.47 -50.83
C LEU A 20 -3.45 48.44 -50.27
N PRO A 21 -3.54 48.87 -48.99
CA PRO A 21 -2.48 49.66 -48.40
C PRO A 21 -1.18 48.86 -48.57
N ARG A 22 -0.20 49.45 -49.27
CA ARG A 22 1.13 48.86 -49.39
C ARG A 22 1.65 48.71 -47.97
N LEU A 23 1.73 47.47 -47.48
CA LEU A 23 2.36 47.18 -46.20
C LEU A 23 3.69 47.96 -46.17
N PRO A 24 3.91 48.81 -45.16
CA PRO A 24 5.09 49.66 -45.11
C PRO A 24 6.31 48.76 -45.30
N ARG A 25 7.15 49.07 -46.30
CA ARG A 25 8.39 48.33 -46.54
C ARG A 25 9.24 48.48 -45.29
N LEU A 26 9.21 47.45 -44.44
CA LEU A 26 9.96 47.34 -43.20
C LEU A 26 11.44 47.24 -43.55
N THR A 27 12.06 48.38 -43.80
CA THR A 27 13.51 48.46 -43.98
C THR A 27 14.16 48.43 -42.59
N PHE A 28 15.04 47.45 -42.38
CA PHE A 28 15.81 47.25 -41.14
C PHE A 28 16.72 48.45 -40.78
N ARG A 29 16.87 49.41 -41.69
CA ARG A 29 17.62 50.66 -41.49
C ARG A 29 16.86 51.71 -40.66
N SER A 30 15.52 51.72 -40.73
CA SER A 30 14.72 52.72 -40.02
C SER A 30 14.55 52.38 -38.52
N ARG A 31 14.43 53.39 -37.65
CA ARG A 31 14.16 53.17 -36.21
C ARG A 31 12.86 52.38 -35.99
N ARG A 32 11.82 52.64 -36.82
CA ARG A 32 10.54 51.92 -36.81
C ARG A 32 10.66 50.47 -37.27
N GLY A 33 11.45 50.20 -38.30
CA GLY A 33 11.71 48.83 -38.78
C GLY A 33 12.48 47.97 -37.78
N ARG A 34 13.49 48.55 -37.12
CA ARG A 34 14.21 47.87 -36.01
C ARG A 34 13.30 47.60 -34.82
N LEU A 35 12.43 48.54 -34.44
CA LEU A 35 11.46 48.34 -33.37
C LEU A 35 10.47 47.21 -33.70
N ILE A 36 9.93 47.19 -34.92
CA ILE A 36 8.98 46.13 -35.34
C ILE A 36 9.67 44.76 -35.41
N ALA A 37 10.89 44.69 -35.95
CA ALA A 37 11.66 43.44 -35.94
C ALA A 37 11.98 42.96 -34.52
N PHE A 38 12.36 43.88 -33.62
CA PHE A 38 12.57 43.57 -32.21
C PHE A 38 11.29 43.04 -31.55
N LEU A 39 10.14 43.69 -31.76
CA LEU A 39 8.86 43.25 -31.21
C LEU A 39 8.42 41.88 -31.74
N LEU A 40 8.70 41.57 -33.01
CA LEU A 40 8.40 40.25 -33.58
C LEU A 40 9.29 39.16 -32.99
N VAL A 41 10.59 39.41 -32.85
CA VAL A 41 11.53 38.45 -32.24
C VAL A 41 11.25 38.28 -30.75
N ALA A 42 11.00 39.37 -30.02
CA ALA A 42 10.64 39.33 -28.62
C ALA A 42 9.28 38.65 -28.41
N GLY A 43 8.30 38.93 -29.27
CA GLY A 43 6.99 38.29 -29.25
C GLY A 43 7.07 36.78 -29.54
N PHE A 44 7.85 36.38 -30.55
CA PHE A 44 8.08 34.97 -30.85
C PHE A 44 8.86 34.27 -29.73
N GLY A 45 9.94 34.88 -29.23
CA GLY A 45 10.70 34.34 -28.11
C GLY A 45 9.86 34.21 -26.85
N GLY A 46 9.00 35.19 -26.56
CA GLY A 46 8.03 35.13 -25.48
C GLY A 46 7.01 34.02 -25.67
N ALA A 47 6.46 33.86 -26.87
CA ALA A 47 5.51 32.78 -27.17
C ALA A 47 6.14 31.38 -27.03
N VAL A 48 7.38 31.20 -27.51
CA VAL A 48 8.12 29.94 -27.35
C VAL A 48 8.43 29.67 -25.88
N ALA A 49 8.84 30.69 -25.11
CA ALA A 49 9.10 30.53 -23.69
C ALA A 49 7.83 30.13 -22.92
N ILE A 50 6.72 30.84 -23.14
CA ILE A 50 5.42 30.55 -22.52
C ILE A 50 4.93 29.16 -22.93
N GLY A 51 4.98 28.83 -24.22
CA GLY A 51 4.59 27.51 -24.71
C GLY A 51 5.47 26.39 -24.16
N GLY A 52 6.77 26.63 -24.02
CA GLY A 52 7.72 25.68 -23.43
C GLY A 52 7.44 25.42 -21.95
N VAL A 53 7.17 26.47 -21.17
CA VAL A 53 6.79 26.33 -19.75
C VAL A 53 5.49 25.54 -19.61
N ALA A 54 4.46 25.90 -20.37
CA ALA A 54 3.18 25.19 -20.33
C ALA A 54 3.32 23.71 -20.75
N ALA A 55 4.16 23.42 -21.74
CA ALA A 55 4.43 22.04 -22.16
C ALA A 55 5.15 21.25 -21.04
N VAL A 56 6.12 21.86 -20.36
CA VAL A 56 6.80 21.23 -19.23
C VAL A 56 5.82 20.95 -18.09
N GLU A 57 5.05 21.96 -17.67
CA GLU A 57 4.04 21.82 -16.62
C GLU A 57 3.03 20.71 -16.94
N TRP A 58 2.58 20.61 -18.19
CA TRP A 58 1.68 19.52 -18.60
C TRP A 58 2.36 18.14 -18.51
N THR A 59 3.61 18.01 -18.96
CA THR A 59 4.36 16.73 -18.92
C THR A 59 4.67 16.22 -17.52
N ASP A 60 4.36 17.00 -16.49
CA ASP A 60 4.57 16.66 -15.09
C ASP A 60 3.26 16.17 -14.42
N THR A 61 2.11 16.27 -15.12
CA THR A 61 0.78 15.93 -14.62
C THR A 61 0.40 14.46 -14.78
N ALA A 62 -0.61 14.03 -14.01
CA ALA A 62 -1.24 12.72 -14.15
C ALA A 62 -1.90 12.51 -15.54
N ASP A 63 -2.46 13.55 -16.16
CA ASP A 63 -3.03 13.47 -17.52
C ASP A 63 -1.99 13.08 -18.56
N PHE A 64 -0.76 13.60 -18.44
CA PHE A 64 0.32 13.23 -19.35
C PHE A 64 0.81 11.81 -19.10
N CYS A 65 1.14 11.48 -17.85
CA CYS A 65 1.63 10.15 -17.48
C CYS A 65 0.62 9.05 -17.80
N GLY A 66 -0.67 9.33 -17.59
CA GLY A 66 -1.80 8.45 -17.88
C GLY A 66 -2.08 8.19 -19.36
N ARG A 67 -1.38 8.87 -20.29
CA ARG A 67 -1.48 8.55 -21.73
C ARG A 67 -0.87 7.20 -22.09
N CYS A 68 0.00 6.67 -21.24
CA CYS A 68 0.62 5.36 -21.42
C CYS A 68 -0.18 4.30 -20.66
N HIS A 69 -0.54 3.19 -21.33
CA HIS A 69 -1.28 2.10 -20.67
C HIS A 69 -0.49 1.47 -19.51
N THR A 70 0.84 1.51 -19.55
CA THR A 70 1.72 1.01 -18.48
C THR A 70 1.56 1.79 -17.17
N MET A 71 0.96 2.97 -17.22
CA MET A 71 0.64 3.77 -16.04
C MET A 71 -0.77 3.57 -15.51
N GLY A 72 -1.60 2.73 -16.15
CA GLY A 72 -3.00 2.52 -15.79
C GLY A 72 -3.22 2.25 -14.29
N PRO A 73 -2.56 1.23 -13.70
CA PRO A 73 -2.72 0.92 -12.28
C PRO A 73 -2.32 2.05 -11.34
N GLU A 74 -1.22 2.76 -11.65
CA GLU A 74 -0.76 3.85 -10.79
C GLU A 74 -1.62 5.11 -10.95
N LEU A 75 -2.20 5.34 -12.14
CA LEU A 75 -3.18 6.41 -12.35
C LEU A 75 -4.47 6.14 -11.55
N ALA A 76 -5.00 4.91 -11.64
CA ALA A 76 -6.16 4.51 -10.86
C ALA A 76 -5.90 4.65 -9.35
N GLY A 77 -4.75 4.19 -8.87
CA GLY A 77 -4.35 4.36 -7.48
C GLY A 77 -4.17 5.84 -7.08
N HIS A 78 -3.65 6.68 -7.98
CA HIS A 78 -3.49 8.12 -7.74
C HIS A 78 -4.83 8.82 -7.58
N GLU A 79 -5.81 8.51 -8.43
CA GLU A 79 -7.16 9.07 -8.38
C GLU A 79 -7.90 8.75 -7.07
N LEU A 80 -7.64 7.56 -6.50
CA LEU A 80 -8.18 7.14 -5.20
C LEU A 80 -7.39 7.71 -4.00
N SER A 81 -6.20 8.25 -4.23
CA SER A 81 -5.31 8.67 -3.15
C SER A 81 -5.71 10.03 -2.55
N PRO A 82 -5.26 10.32 -1.31
CA PRO A 82 -5.33 11.67 -0.75
C PRO A 82 -4.52 12.73 -1.55
N HIS A 83 -3.67 12.30 -2.49
CA HIS A 83 -2.79 13.15 -3.30
C HIS A 83 -3.27 13.30 -4.75
N ARG A 84 -4.51 12.89 -5.07
CA ARG A 84 -5.11 12.94 -6.42
C ARG A 84 -5.06 14.30 -7.12
N GLU A 85 -4.91 15.39 -6.38
CA GLU A 85 -4.83 16.75 -6.93
C GLU A 85 -3.39 17.21 -7.23
N LEU A 86 -2.38 16.45 -6.80
CA LEU A 86 -0.97 16.74 -7.05
C LEU A 86 -0.51 16.13 -8.38
N ALA A 87 0.37 16.86 -9.07
CA ALA A 87 1.06 16.36 -10.26
C ALA A 87 2.04 15.24 -9.87
N CYS A 88 2.24 14.24 -10.74
CA CYS A 88 3.16 13.13 -10.49
C CYS A 88 4.59 13.62 -10.18
N ALA A 89 5.02 14.68 -10.86
CA ALA A 89 6.35 15.24 -10.69
C ALA A 89 6.63 15.80 -9.29
N GLU A 90 5.60 16.15 -8.50
CA GLU A 90 5.78 16.63 -7.13
C GLU A 90 6.42 15.56 -6.22
N CYS A 91 6.28 14.28 -6.57
CA CYS A 91 6.89 13.16 -5.87
C CYS A 91 7.99 12.47 -6.69
N HIS A 92 7.87 12.40 -8.02
CA HIS A 92 8.77 11.62 -8.87
C HIS A 92 9.90 12.39 -9.54
N VAL A 93 9.95 13.73 -9.41
CA VAL A 93 10.98 14.56 -10.03
C VAL A 93 11.70 15.39 -8.97
N GLU A 94 13.03 15.27 -8.91
CA GLU A 94 13.86 16.11 -8.03
C GLU A 94 13.68 17.60 -8.39
N PRO A 95 13.60 18.51 -7.40
CA PRO A 95 13.52 19.94 -7.66
C PRO A 95 14.73 20.47 -8.44
N GLY A 96 14.49 21.49 -9.26
CA GLY A 96 15.53 22.20 -9.99
C GLY A 96 15.84 21.62 -11.37
N ILE A 97 16.74 22.29 -12.10
CA ILE A 97 17.03 22.00 -13.52
C ILE A 97 17.65 20.61 -13.67
N GLU A 98 18.52 20.20 -12.74
CA GLU A 98 19.18 18.89 -12.81
C GLU A 98 18.16 17.74 -12.71
N GLY A 99 17.25 17.82 -11.73
CA GLY A 99 16.18 16.84 -11.55
C GLY A 99 15.26 16.76 -12.76
N TRP A 100 14.89 17.91 -13.32
CA TRP A 100 14.14 17.96 -14.57
C TRP A 100 14.87 17.27 -15.73
N VAL A 101 16.17 17.52 -15.92
CA VAL A 101 16.97 16.86 -16.97
C VAL A 101 17.00 15.34 -16.75
N LYS A 102 17.25 14.87 -15.52
CA LYS A 102 17.23 13.44 -15.18
C LYS A 102 15.87 12.81 -15.50
N ALA A 103 14.79 13.47 -15.11
CA ALA A 103 13.42 13.00 -15.37
C ALA A 103 13.13 12.87 -16.87
N LYS A 104 13.52 13.84 -17.70
CA LYS A 104 13.28 13.77 -19.15
C LYS A 104 14.16 12.73 -19.84
N ILE A 105 15.39 12.47 -19.37
CA ILE A 105 16.23 11.35 -19.84
C ILE A 105 15.55 10.01 -19.50
N ASN A 106 15.11 9.83 -18.25
CA ASN A 106 14.42 8.61 -17.81
C ASN A 106 13.10 8.40 -18.58
N GLY A 107 12.30 9.45 -18.77
CA GLY A 107 11.08 9.38 -19.58
C GLY A 107 11.34 9.02 -21.05
N THR A 108 12.46 9.49 -21.62
CA THR A 108 12.86 9.10 -22.99
C THR A 108 13.22 7.62 -23.06
N ARG A 109 13.92 7.10 -22.04
CA ARG A 109 14.22 5.67 -21.93
C ARG A 109 12.93 4.83 -21.84
N GLN A 110 12.00 5.22 -20.96
CA GLN A 110 10.71 4.54 -20.81
C GLN A 110 9.90 4.55 -22.11
N LEU A 111 9.92 5.68 -22.85
CA LEU A 111 9.29 5.77 -24.16
C LEU A 111 9.90 4.78 -25.16
N VAL A 112 11.23 4.63 -25.17
CA VAL A 112 11.89 3.62 -26.02
C VAL A 112 11.46 2.22 -25.61
N GLU A 113 11.48 1.90 -24.32
CA GLU A 113 11.05 0.58 -23.79
C GLU A 113 9.60 0.24 -24.16
N LEU A 114 8.71 1.24 -24.13
CA LEU A 114 7.33 1.14 -24.61
C LEU A 114 7.25 0.86 -26.11
N LEU A 115 7.99 1.60 -26.92
CA LEU A 115 8.00 1.43 -28.39
C LEU A 115 8.62 0.10 -28.82
N THR A 116 9.58 -0.43 -28.07
CA THR A 116 10.22 -1.72 -28.34
C THR A 116 9.54 -2.89 -27.65
N GLY A 117 8.59 -2.65 -26.75
CA GLY A 117 7.90 -3.69 -25.98
C GLY A 117 8.83 -4.44 -25.02
N THR A 118 9.86 -3.78 -24.50
CA THR A 118 10.90 -4.40 -23.65
C THR A 118 10.75 -4.09 -22.17
N PHE A 119 9.64 -3.47 -21.76
CA PHE A 119 9.36 -3.23 -20.35
C PHE A 119 8.88 -4.53 -19.67
N PRO A 120 9.23 -4.76 -18.39
CA PRO A 120 8.77 -5.94 -17.65
C PRO A 120 7.30 -5.81 -17.22
N THR A 121 6.62 -6.95 -17.08
CA THR A 121 5.27 -7.06 -16.50
C THR A 121 5.29 -8.12 -15.40
N PRO A 122 4.97 -7.77 -14.13
CA PRO A 122 4.68 -6.43 -13.62
C PRO A 122 5.88 -5.50 -13.60
N ILE A 123 5.61 -4.19 -13.69
CA ILE A 123 6.64 -3.15 -13.67
C ILE A 123 7.18 -3.01 -12.25
N PRO A 124 8.46 -3.27 -11.98
CA PRO A 124 8.97 -3.17 -10.62
C PRO A 124 8.93 -1.71 -10.14
N PRO A 125 8.54 -1.44 -8.87
CA PRO A 125 8.71 -0.12 -8.30
C PRO A 125 10.20 0.24 -8.29
N PRO A 126 10.55 1.53 -8.44
CA PRO A 126 11.94 1.95 -8.35
C PRO A 126 12.49 1.65 -6.94
N ASP A 127 13.80 1.44 -6.86
CA ASP A 127 14.50 1.46 -5.57
C ASP A 127 14.23 2.81 -4.90
N HIS A 128 13.99 2.79 -3.59
CA HIS A 128 13.87 4.00 -2.77
C HIS A 128 15.02 4.98 -3.00
N ALA A 129 16.25 4.48 -3.20
CA ALA A 129 17.42 5.32 -3.47
C ALA A 129 17.38 6.01 -4.84
N ALA A 130 16.50 5.56 -5.76
CA ALA A 130 16.26 6.18 -7.06
C ALA A 130 15.10 7.20 -7.03
N LEU A 131 14.38 7.31 -5.91
CA LEU A 131 13.35 8.33 -5.71
C LEU A 131 13.99 9.63 -5.18
N PRO A 132 13.38 10.80 -5.47
CA PRO A 132 13.79 12.04 -4.84
C PRO A 132 13.67 11.95 -3.31
N SER A 133 14.55 12.67 -2.59
CA SER A 133 14.59 12.58 -1.13
C SER A 133 13.25 12.96 -0.48
N THR A 134 12.93 12.38 0.68
CA THR A 134 11.75 12.77 1.46
C THR A 134 11.75 14.23 1.91
N THR A 135 12.92 14.88 1.95
CA THR A 135 13.03 16.31 2.23
C THR A 135 12.60 17.16 1.02
N ASP A 136 12.91 16.69 -0.18
CA ASP A 136 12.56 17.34 -1.45
C ASP A 136 11.18 16.98 -1.97
N THR A 137 10.49 16.03 -1.32
CA THR A 137 9.13 15.59 -1.68
C THR A 137 8.16 15.81 -0.53
N CYS A 138 8.08 14.85 0.39
CA CYS A 138 7.08 14.79 1.46
C CYS A 138 7.15 16.02 2.37
N ARG A 139 8.35 16.38 2.83
CA ARG A 139 8.54 17.42 3.87
C ARG A 139 8.38 18.85 3.35
N ARG A 140 8.20 19.05 2.05
CA ARG A 140 7.78 20.36 1.51
C ARG A 140 6.34 20.70 1.91
N CYS A 141 5.50 19.68 2.12
CA CYS A 141 4.09 19.84 2.47
C CYS A 141 3.76 19.27 3.87
N HIS A 142 4.52 18.29 4.36
CA HIS A 142 4.29 17.63 5.64
C HIS A 142 5.36 18.02 6.68
N ASP A 143 5.00 18.94 7.58
CA ASP A 143 5.86 19.25 8.74
C ASP A 143 5.85 18.09 9.75
N ILE A 144 7.04 17.70 10.20
CA ILE A 144 7.23 16.62 11.16
C ILE A 144 6.95 17.11 12.59
N LYS A 145 7.19 18.39 12.87
CA LYS A 145 7.12 18.94 14.22
C LYS A 145 5.75 18.70 14.88
N PRO A 146 4.59 19.00 14.26
CA PRO A 146 3.28 18.70 14.83
C PRO A 146 2.99 17.20 14.96
N LEU A 147 3.64 16.36 14.14
CA LEU A 147 3.47 14.92 14.22
C LEU A 147 4.10 14.34 15.48
N ILE A 148 5.19 14.94 15.97
CA ILE A 148 6.00 14.41 17.08
C ILE A 148 5.84 15.17 18.41
N GLU A 149 5.41 16.43 18.38
CA GLU A 149 5.22 17.24 19.60
C GLU A 149 3.93 16.85 20.34
N ASN A 150 3.96 16.96 21.68
CA ASN A 150 2.81 16.68 22.57
C ASN A 150 2.16 15.30 22.40
N GLY A 151 2.93 14.27 21.98
CA GLY A 151 2.41 12.93 21.70
C GLY A 151 1.84 12.75 20.28
N GLY A 152 1.81 13.82 19.47
CA GLY A 152 1.25 13.78 18.12
C GLY A 152 -0.26 13.53 18.09
N PRO A 153 -0.86 13.50 16.88
CA PRO A 153 -2.28 13.22 16.74
C PRO A 153 -2.56 11.74 17.02
N VAL A 154 -3.29 11.44 18.09
CA VAL A 154 -3.88 10.11 18.30
C VAL A 154 -5.09 9.97 17.39
N LYS A 155 -5.12 8.94 16.54
CA LYS A 155 -6.20 8.73 15.57
C LYS A 155 -6.99 7.47 15.89
N LEU A 156 -8.29 7.59 16.12
CA LEU A 156 -9.19 6.44 16.09
C LEU A 156 -9.47 6.11 14.62
N VAL A 157 -9.08 4.91 14.21
CA VAL A 157 -9.38 4.35 12.89
C VAL A 157 -10.51 3.36 13.08
N LEU A 158 -11.63 3.64 12.41
CA LEU A 158 -12.75 2.73 12.30
C LEU A 158 -12.71 2.10 10.90
N ARG A 159 -12.74 0.77 10.82
CA ARG A 159 -12.90 0.04 9.57
C ARG A 159 -14.12 -0.85 9.67
N THR A 160 -15.03 -0.70 8.71
CA THR A 160 -16.10 -1.67 8.53
C THR A 160 -15.51 -2.88 7.80
N ARG A 161 -15.84 -4.09 8.24
CA ARG A 161 -15.49 -5.34 7.57
C ARG A 161 -16.72 -6.20 7.43
N TYR A 162 -16.80 -6.97 6.37
CA TYR A 162 -17.86 -7.95 6.17
C TYR A 162 -17.24 -9.35 6.15
N ALA A 163 -17.87 -10.31 6.83
CA ALA A 163 -17.41 -11.70 6.76
C ALA A 163 -17.74 -12.34 5.39
N LEU A 164 -17.05 -13.43 5.05
CA LEU A 164 -17.29 -14.21 3.82
C LEU A 164 -18.41 -15.26 3.99
N ASP A 165 -19.31 -15.02 4.95
CA ASP A 165 -20.42 -15.89 5.30
C ASP A 165 -21.71 -15.50 4.55
N GLU A 166 -22.75 -16.31 4.68
CA GLU A 166 -24.02 -16.10 3.96
C GLU A 166 -24.63 -14.72 4.22
N PRO A 167 -24.74 -14.24 5.48
CA PRO A 167 -25.30 -12.92 5.76
C PRO A 167 -24.33 -11.76 5.48
N ASN A 168 -23.09 -12.02 5.06
CA ASN A 168 -22.00 -11.04 5.01
C ASN A 168 -21.92 -10.27 6.34
N THR A 169 -21.68 -10.97 7.45
CA THR A 169 -21.78 -10.41 8.80
C THR A 169 -20.93 -9.14 8.92
N ARG A 170 -21.60 -8.00 9.11
CA ARG A 170 -20.94 -6.70 9.29
C ARG A 170 -20.26 -6.64 10.66
N GLN A 171 -18.99 -6.28 10.64
CA GLN A 171 -18.14 -6.06 11.79
C GLN A 171 -17.58 -4.64 11.76
N GLN A 172 -17.28 -4.10 12.93
CA GLN A 172 -16.61 -2.81 13.06
C GLN A 172 -15.32 -2.99 13.85
N VAL A 173 -14.22 -2.62 13.22
CA VAL A 173 -12.88 -2.67 13.80
C VAL A 173 -12.51 -1.27 14.25
N ALA A 174 -12.28 -1.09 15.54
CA ALA A 174 -11.88 0.18 16.11
C ALA A 174 -10.45 0.09 16.66
N THR A 175 -9.54 0.87 16.11
CA THR A 175 -8.12 0.84 16.50
C THR A 175 -7.62 2.26 16.73
N VAL A 176 -6.98 2.49 17.88
CA VAL A 176 -6.33 3.78 18.16
C VAL A 176 -4.87 3.71 17.73
N MET A 177 -4.54 4.51 16.72
CA MET A 177 -3.19 4.70 16.22
C MET A 177 -2.48 5.76 17.05
N ARG A 178 -1.22 5.49 17.43
CA ARG A 178 -0.33 6.43 18.14
C ARG A 178 0.90 6.76 17.30
N PRO A 179 0.79 7.69 16.33
CA PRO A 179 1.92 8.09 15.50
C PRO A 179 3.14 8.55 16.30
N SER A 180 2.99 9.24 17.45
CA SER A 180 4.16 9.72 18.23
C SER A 180 4.13 9.46 19.73
N GLY A 181 3.23 8.60 20.19
CA GLY A 181 3.12 8.19 21.60
C GLY A 181 2.03 8.95 22.35
N LEU A 182 2.13 9.03 23.68
CA LEU A 182 1.12 9.69 24.55
C LEU A 182 1.67 10.89 25.34
N GLY A 183 2.79 11.48 24.89
CA GLY A 183 3.40 12.63 25.56
C GLY A 183 4.31 12.29 26.75
N THR A 184 4.75 13.34 27.47
CA THR A 184 6.02 13.47 28.21
C THR A 184 6.17 12.66 29.52
N GLY A 185 5.68 11.43 29.59
CA GLY A 185 5.80 10.63 30.82
C GLY A 185 5.68 9.11 30.69
N THR A 186 5.45 8.58 29.49
CA THR A 186 5.34 7.12 29.30
C THR A 186 6.47 6.59 28.41
N ALA A 187 6.96 5.38 28.72
CA ALA A 187 7.98 4.67 27.93
C ALA A 187 7.50 4.30 26.50
N THR A 188 6.23 4.58 26.18
CA THR A 188 5.56 4.12 24.97
C THR A 188 5.80 5.08 23.81
N ARG A 189 6.88 4.83 23.07
CA ARG A 189 7.22 5.49 21.79
C ARG A 189 6.15 5.16 20.73
N GLY A 190 5.84 6.11 19.84
CA GLY A 190 4.90 5.91 18.72
C GLY A 190 5.58 5.47 17.43
N ILE A 191 4.80 5.15 16.38
CA ILE A 191 5.30 4.60 15.10
C ILE A 191 6.34 5.54 14.43
N HIS A 192 6.15 6.86 14.49
CA HIS A 192 7.09 7.86 13.96
C HIS A 192 8.38 8.01 14.80
N TRP A 193 8.58 7.20 15.83
CA TRP A 193 9.88 7.14 16.51
C TRP A 193 11.02 6.89 15.51
N HIS A 194 10.77 6.12 14.44
CA HIS A 194 11.74 5.79 13.39
C HIS A 194 12.29 7.01 12.63
N ILE A 195 11.57 8.13 12.60
CA ILE A 195 12.04 9.39 11.99
C ILE A 195 12.62 10.38 13.02
N GLN A 196 12.62 10.01 14.30
CA GLN A 196 13.21 10.81 15.40
C GLN A 196 14.60 10.30 15.81
N VAL A 197 14.92 9.06 15.47
CA VAL A 197 16.23 8.43 15.71
C VAL A 197 16.85 8.00 14.40
N ASP A 198 18.15 7.73 14.42
CA ASP A 198 18.83 7.21 13.25
C ASP A 198 18.71 5.69 13.23
N VAL A 199 17.92 5.17 12.28
CA VAL A 199 17.76 3.73 12.06
C VAL A 199 18.26 3.42 10.67
N GLU A 200 19.25 2.53 10.60
CA GLU A 200 19.75 1.94 9.37
C GLU A 200 19.29 0.49 9.30
N TYR A 201 18.88 0.03 8.12
CA TYR A 201 18.58 -1.36 7.87
C TYR A 201 19.39 -1.87 6.68
N THR A 202 19.69 -3.17 6.65
CA THR A 202 20.42 -3.83 5.56
C THR A 202 19.54 -4.94 4.99
N SER A 203 19.52 -5.02 3.67
CA SER A 203 18.65 -5.93 2.93
C SER A 203 19.24 -6.24 1.54
N THR A 204 19.07 -7.48 1.11
CA THR A 204 19.25 -7.89 -0.30
C THR A 204 18.11 -7.42 -1.21
N ASP A 205 16.93 -7.16 -0.64
CA ASP A 205 15.73 -6.79 -1.38
C ASP A 205 15.66 -5.27 -1.62
N VAL A 206 15.56 -4.88 -2.88
CA VAL A 206 15.34 -3.48 -3.30
C VAL A 206 14.03 -2.91 -2.72
N ARG A 207 13.02 -3.75 -2.48
CA ARG A 207 11.75 -3.35 -1.87
C ARG A 207 11.78 -3.42 -0.33
N ALA A 208 12.93 -3.83 0.23
CA ALA A 208 13.18 -4.01 1.64
C ALA A 208 12.10 -4.83 2.37
N GLN A 209 11.46 -5.81 1.70
CA GLN A 209 10.45 -6.68 2.32
C GLN A 209 11.08 -7.70 3.25
N GLN A 210 12.33 -8.07 3.00
CA GLN A 210 13.22 -8.76 3.93
C GLN A 210 14.22 -7.76 4.50
N ILE A 211 14.42 -7.76 5.81
CA ILE A 211 15.42 -6.94 6.48
C ILE A 211 16.23 -7.90 7.34
N ASP A 212 17.55 -7.83 7.21
CA ASP A 212 18.47 -8.84 7.73
C ASP A 212 19.29 -8.29 8.92
N LEU A 213 19.55 -6.99 8.90
CA LEU A 213 20.26 -6.27 9.95
C LEU A 213 19.62 -4.91 10.20
N VAL A 214 19.41 -4.57 11.47
CA VAL A 214 18.93 -3.25 11.92
C VAL A 214 19.95 -2.64 12.87
N ARG A 215 20.38 -1.41 12.58
CA ARG A 215 21.31 -0.64 13.42
C ARG A 215 20.65 0.66 13.83
N ILE A 216 20.62 0.91 15.13
CA ILE A 216 19.97 2.07 15.74
C ILE A 216 21.05 2.91 16.41
N ALA A 217 21.13 4.19 16.07
CA ALA A 217 21.88 5.19 16.80
C ALA A 217 20.91 6.19 17.47
N ALA A 218 20.86 6.14 18.80
CA ALA A 218 20.00 7.01 19.60
C ALA A 218 20.66 8.38 19.84
N ALA A 219 19.85 9.37 20.19
CA ALA A 219 20.31 10.74 20.45
C ALA A 219 21.26 10.87 21.65
N ASP A 220 21.24 9.90 22.57
CA ASP A 220 22.18 9.82 23.70
C ASP A 220 23.55 9.21 23.33
N GLY A 221 23.75 8.88 22.05
CA GLY A 221 24.97 8.27 21.52
C GLY A 221 25.02 6.75 21.65
N SER A 222 24.02 6.11 22.29
CA SER A 222 23.94 4.66 22.35
C SER A 222 23.68 4.05 20.98
N LYS A 223 24.34 2.92 20.70
CA LYS A 223 24.18 2.15 19.47
C LYS A 223 23.68 0.77 19.80
N ARG A 224 22.68 0.30 19.06
CA ARG A 224 22.15 -1.06 19.18
C ARG A 224 22.09 -1.68 17.81
N THR A 225 22.42 -2.97 17.74
CA THR A 225 22.40 -3.75 16.51
C THR A 225 21.51 -4.95 16.73
N PHE A 226 20.62 -5.22 15.79
CA PHE A 226 19.75 -6.39 15.77
C PHE A 226 19.97 -7.14 14.47
N ILE A 227 20.10 -8.46 14.54
CA ILE A 227 20.27 -9.34 13.38
C ILE A 227 19.10 -10.32 13.31
N SER A 228 18.61 -10.58 12.11
CA SER A 228 17.60 -11.62 11.86
C SER A 228 18.16 -12.99 12.22
N MET A 229 17.39 -13.80 12.96
CA MET A 229 17.79 -15.15 13.37
C MET A 229 18.11 -16.05 12.17
N GLY A 230 17.44 -15.84 11.04
CA GLY A 230 17.68 -16.59 9.81
C GLY A 230 19.10 -16.44 9.23
N GLU A 231 19.79 -15.36 9.58
CA GLU A 231 21.13 -15.04 9.07
C GLU A 231 22.27 -15.48 10.00
N VAL A 232 21.94 -15.99 11.19
CA VAL A 232 22.91 -16.30 12.24
C VAL A 232 23.41 -17.73 12.11
N ALA A 233 24.71 -17.90 11.85
CA ALA A 233 25.36 -19.20 11.77
C ALA A 233 25.83 -19.70 13.14
N ASP A 234 26.36 -18.81 13.98
CA ASP A 234 26.81 -19.09 15.34
C ASP A 234 26.32 -17.99 16.30
N PRO A 235 25.37 -18.28 17.21
CA PRO A 235 24.80 -17.28 18.12
C PRO A 235 25.84 -16.73 19.12
N THR A 236 26.98 -17.40 19.31
CA THR A 236 28.04 -16.94 20.22
C THR A 236 29.04 -16.01 19.54
N ASN A 237 29.05 -15.96 18.20
CA ASN A 237 29.93 -15.12 17.40
C ASN A 237 29.27 -14.75 16.06
N VAL A 238 28.42 -13.73 16.07
CA VAL A 238 27.66 -13.26 14.90
C VAL A 238 28.39 -12.21 14.07
N GLN A 239 29.59 -11.78 14.48
CA GLN A 239 30.33 -10.76 13.74
C GLN A 239 30.63 -11.16 12.28
N PRO A 240 31.02 -12.41 11.95
CA PRO A 240 31.19 -12.82 10.56
C PRO A 240 29.91 -12.70 9.72
N ASP A 241 28.75 -12.97 10.33
CA ASP A 241 27.45 -12.84 9.66
C ASP A 241 27.15 -11.36 9.40
N ILE A 242 27.35 -10.48 10.39
CA ILE A 242 27.20 -9.03 10.22
C ILE A 242 28.12 -8.49 9.12
N ASP A 243 29.39 -8.89 9.12
CA ASP A 243 30.37 -8.43 8.12
C ASP A 243 29.97 -8.89 6.71
N ARG A 244 29.45 -10.11 6.58
CA ARG A 244 28.88 -10.62 5.33
C ARG A 244 27.70 -9.78 4.86
N LEU A 245 26.73 -9.48 5.73
CA LEU A 245 25.55 -8.67 5.38
C LEU A 245 25.97 -7.26 4.94
N LEU A 246 26.84 -6.59 5.70
CA LEU A 246 27.29 -5.23 5.39
C LEU A 246 28.14 -5.12 4.11
N THR A 247 28.75 -6.21 3.66
CA THR A 247 29.56 -6.23 2.42
C THR A 247 28.80 -6.76 1.21
N GLY A 248 27.82 -7.65 1.43
CA GLY A 248 27.05 -8.31 0.38
C GLY A 248 25.74 -7.62 0.02
N GLU A 249 25.25 -6.71 0.87
CA GLU A 249 23.90 -6.15 0.77
C GLU A 249 23.88 -4.61 0.79
N SER A 250 22.68 -4.05 0.60
CA SER A 250 22.49 -2.60 0.61
C SER A 250 22.01 -2.12 1.97
N THR A 251 22.80 -1.26 2.62
CA THR A 251 22.38 -0.55 3.84
C THR A 251 21.72 0.77 3.47
N ARG A 252 20.53 1.03 4.04
CA ARG A 252 19.76 2.26 3.85
C ARG A 252 19.37 2.85 5.20
N ARG A 253 19.27 4.17 5.24
CA ARG A 253 18.70 4.89 6.38
C ARG A 253 17.19 4.95 6.22
N MET A 254 16.47 4.59 7.28
CA MET A 254 15.01 4.59 7.27
C MET A 254 14.45 6.02 7.18
N ASP A 255 13.47 6.21 6.31
CA ASP A 255 12.73 7.46 6.14
C ASP A 255 11.22 7.24 5.95
N CYS A 256 10.51 8.28 5.53
CA CYS A 256 9.05 8.22 5.38
C CYS A 256 8.58 7.18 4.35
N ILE A 257 9.32 6.96 3.27
CA ILE A 257 8.90 6.08 2.16
C ILE A 257 9.05 4.61 2.56
N ASP A 258 9.90 4.26 3.52
CA ASP A 258 9.98 2.88 4.00
C ASP A 258 8.66 2.36 4.57
N CYS A 259 7.84 3.25 5.14
CA CYS A 259 6.51 2.93 5.69
C CYS A 259 5.36 3.43 4.79
N HIS A 260 5.50 4.61 4.18
CA HIS A 260 4.45 5.24 3.34
C HIS A 260 4.70 5.04 1.84
N ASN A 261 5.24 3.88 1.45
CA ASN A 261 5.76 3.60 0.11
C ASN A 261 4.72 3.67 -1.03
N ARG A 262 3.41 3.63 -0.72
CA ARG A 262 2.33 3.62 -1.72
C ARG A 262 1.28 4.72 -1.50
N ILE A 263 1.56 5.74 -0.68
CA ILE A 263 0.56 6.75 -0.29
C ILE A 263 0.05 7.62 -1.45
N GLY A 264 0.84 7.75 -2.52
CA GLY A 264 0.49 8.55 -3.70
C GLY A 264 -0.34 7.81 -4.74
N HIS A 265 -0.27 6.47 -4.78
CA HIS A 265 -0.96 5.63 -5.76
C HIS A 265 -1.11 4.20 -5.20
N ARG A 266 -1.97 4.07 -4.19
CA ARG A 266 -2.21 2.79 -3.51
C ARG A 266 -3.05 1.89 -4.41
N LEU A 267 -2.70 0.61 -4.45
CA LEU A 267 -3.56 -0.44 -5.01
C LEU A 267 -4.32 -1.06 -3.84
N PRO A 268 -5.62 -0.76 -3.65
CA PRO A 268 -6.37 -1.31 -2.53
C PRO A 268 -6.44 -2.84 -2.62
N PRO A 269 -6.33 -3.56 -1.48
CA PRO A 269 -6.64 -4.99 -1.44
C PRO A 269 -8.09 -5.25 -1.84
N VAL A 270 -8.34 -6.37 -2.51
CA VAL A 270 -9.68 -6.81 -2.96
C VAL A 270 -10.70 -6.78 -1.81
N ASP A 271 -10.31 -7.28 -0.63
CA ASP A 271 -11.21 -7.36 0.52
C ASP A 271 -11.61 -5.97 1.04
N GLU A 272 -10.68 -5.01 1.04
CA GLU A 272 -10.93 -3.62 1.44
C GLU A 272 -11.85 -2.90 0.45
N ALA A 273 -11.60 -3.04 -0.86
CA ALA A 273 -12.43 -2.43 -1.88
C ALA A 273 -13.88 -2.94 -1.85
N LEU A 274 -14.07 -4.23 -1.57
CA LEU A 274 -15.40 -4.82 -1.42
C LEU A 274 -16.10 -4.39 -0.12
N ASP A 275 -15.37 -4.31 0.99
CA ASP A 275 -15.91 -3.80 2.26
C ASP A 275 -16.41 -2.36 2.10
N ASP A 276 -15.64 -1.51 1.42
CA ASP A 276 -16.03 -0.12 1.15
C ASP A 276 -17.28 -0.05 0.26
N ALA A 277 -17.37 -0.89 -0.78
CA ALA A 277 -18.54 -0.94 -1.66
C ALA A 277 -19.81 -1.47 -0.98
N LEU A 278 -19.67 -2.42 -0.05
CA LEU A 278 -20.76 -2.93 0.78
C LEU A 278 -21.23 -1.91 1.82
N ASP A 279 -20.31 -1.21 2.48
CA ASP A 279 -20.63 -0.17 3.47
C ASP A 279 -21.25 1.07 2.81
N ALA A 280 -20.81 1.41 1.59
CA ALA A 280 -21.38 2.47 0.77
C ALA A 280 -22.78 2.13 0.21
N GLY A 281 -23.15 0.85 0.21
CA GLY A 281 -24.41 0.35 -0.36
C GLY A 281 -24.42 0.28 -1.90
N SER A 282 -23.27 0.43 -2.55
CA SER A 282 -23.11 0.18 -3.99
C SER A 282 -23.31 -1.31 -4.30
N ILE A 283 -22.94 -2.18 -3.35
CA ILE A 283 -23.27 -3.61 -3.36
C ILE A 283 -24.29 -3.87 -2.24
N ALA A 284 -25.40 -4.51 -2.57
CA ALA A 284 -26.41 -4.88 -1.59
C ALA A 284 -25.88 -5.98 -0.65
N ALA A 285 -25.55 -5.60 0.59
CA ALA A 285 -24.94 -6.51 1.57
C ALA A 285 -25.85 -7.64 2.07
N ASP A 286 -27.15 -7.58 1.80
CA ASP A 286 -28.12 -8.63 2.16
C ASP A 286 -28.29 -9.69 1.06
N LEU A 287 -27.49 -9.63 -0.02
CA LEU A 287 -27.37 -10.70 -1.00
C LEU A 287 -26.52 -11.85 -0.41
N PRO A 288 -27.04 -13.09 -0.34
CA PRO A 288 -26.31 -14.20 0.25
C PRO A 288 -24.93 -14.39 -0.37
N PHE A 289 -23.89 -14.43 0.47
CA PHE A 289 -22.49 -14.66 0.09
C PHE A 289 -21.90 -13.69 -0.94
N ILE A 290 -22.51 -12.53 -1.21
CA ILE A 290 -22.03 -11.62 -2.26
C ILE A 290 -20.56 -11.23 -2.07
N LYS A 291 -20.11 -11.01 -0.82
CA LYS A 291 -18.71 -10.68 -0.57
C LYS A 291 -17.78 -11.83 -0.97
N ARG A 292 -18.12 -13.07 -0.59
CA ARG A 292 -17.32 -14.25 -0.93
C ARG A 292 -17.21 -14.44 -2.44
N GLU A 293 -18.33 -14.40 -3.16
CA GLU A 293 -18.34 -14.58 -4.60
C GLU A 293 -17.56 -13.46 -5.31
N ALA A 294 -17.67 -12.22 -4.82
CA ALA A 294 -16.90 -11.09 -5.35
C ALA A 294 -15.40 -11.23 -5.08
N VAL A 295 -14.98 -11.67 -3.88
CA VAL A 295 -13.56 -11.94 -3.57
C VAL A 295 -13.00 -13.00 -4.52
N ILE A 296 -13.74 -14.08 -4.75
CA ILE A 296 -13.33 -15.16 -5.69
C ILE A 296 -13.16 -14.59 -7.10
N ALA A 297 -14.14 -13.82 -7.59
CA ALA A 297 -14.11 -13.26 -8.93
C ALA A 297 -13.04 -12.17 -9.12
N LEU A 298 -12.72 -11.39 -8.09
CA LEU A 298 -11.69 -10.34 -8.18
C LEU A 298 -10.27 -10.87 -7.95
N SER A 299 -10.12 -12.03 -7.30
CA SER A 299 -8.81 -12.64 -7.00
C SER A 299 -8.37 -13.69 -8.03
N GLY A 300 -9.15 -13.89 -9.09
CA GLY A 300 -8.80 -14.83 -10.16
C GLY A 300 -7.58 -14.36 -10.96
N ASP A 301 -6.85 -15.34 -11.49
CA ASP A 301 -5.78 -15.11 -12.46
C ASP A 301 -6.39 -15.11 -13.87
N TYR A 302 -6.26 -13.99 -14.58
CA TYR A 302 -6.92 -13.75 -15.86
C TYR A 302 -5.91 -13.23 -16.87
N ASP A 303 -6.04 -13.64 -18.14
CA ASP A 303 -5.18 -13.20 -19.23
C ASP A 303 -5.59 -11.82 -19.78
N SER A 304 -6.82 -11.39 -19.51
CA SER A 304 -7.35 -10.11 -20.01
C SER A 304 -8.49 -9.55 -19.16
N GLN A 305 -8.71 -8.24 -19.25
CA GLN A 305 -9.87 -7.61 -18.62
C GLN A 305 -11.21 -8.23 -19.03
N ALA A 306 -11.35 -8.66 -20.29
CA ALA A 306 -12.59 -9.30 -20.77
C ALA A 306 -12.85 -10.67 -20.11
N GLU A 307 -11.80 -11.41 -19.79
CA GLU A 307 -11.91 -12.69 -19.08
C GLU A 307 -12.31 -12.46 -17.61
N ALA A 308 -11.70 -11.48 -16.95
CA ALA A 308 -12.08 -11.08 -15.60
C ALA A 308 -13.56 -10.66 -15.53
N GLU A 309 -14.01 -9.82 -16.47
CA GLU A 309 -15.42 -9.41 -16.55
C GLU A 309 -16.38 -10.59 -16.77
N ALA A 310 -15.97 -11.58 -17.57
CA ALA A 310 -16.75 -12.79 -17.79
C ALA A 310 -16.83 -13.66 -16.51
N ALA A 311 -15.75 -13.75 -15.75
CA ALA A 311 -15.75 -14.44 -14.45
C ALA A 311 -16.63 -13.73 -13.43
N ILE A 312 -16.62 -12.40 -13.38
CA ILE A 312 -17.49 -11.59 -12.52
C ILE A 312 -18.97 -11.79 -12.90
N GLU A 313 -19.30 -11.90 -14.19
CA GLU A 313 -20.66 -12.27 -14.61
C GLU A 313 -21.11 -13.65 -14.11
N GLY A 314 -20.16 -14.55 -13.81
CA GLY A 314 -20.43 -15.87 -13.23
C GLY A 314 -21.17 -15.81 -11.88
N ILE A 315 -21.11 -14.69 -11.15
CA ILE A 315 -21.89 -14.46 -9.92
C ILE A 315 -23.40 -14.62 -10.18
N ARG A 316 -23.86 -14.28 -11.39
CA ARG A 316 -25.25 -14.48 -11.81
C ARG A 316 -25.65 -15.96 -11.81
N GLU A 317 -24.75 -16.84 -12.26
CA GLU A 317 -24.99 -18.28 -12.30
C GLU A 317 -25.01 -18.90 -10.91
N PHE A 318 -24.17 -18.39 -9.99
CA PHE A 318 -24.22 -18.76 -8.58
C PHE A 318 -25.63 -18.52 -8.00
N TYR A 319 -26.21 -17.32 -8.21
CA TYR A 319 -27.57 -17.04 -7.74
C TYR A 319 -28.64 -17.85 -8.50
N ALA A 320 -28.50 -18.03 -9.81
CA ALA A 320 -29.45 -18.80 -10.60
C ALA A 320 -29.56 -20.26 -10.15
N SER A 321 -28.44 -20.87 -9.74
CA SER A 321 -28.35 -22.27 -9.35
C SER A 321 -28.61 -22.49 -7.85
N GLY A 322 -28.00 -21.67 -6.97
CA GLY A 322 -28.11 -21.82 -5.52
C GLY A 322 -29.30 -21.10 -4.89
N TYR A 323 -29.74 -19.98 -5.48
CA TYR A 323 -30.76 -19.08 -4.89
C TYR A 323 -31.82 -18.62 -5.91
N PRO A 324 -32.56 -19.53 -6.57
CA PRO A 324 -33.42 -19.22 -7.72
C PRO A 324 -34.61 -18.29 -7.40
N LEU A 325 -35.01 -18.16 -6.14
CA LEU A 325 -35.99 -17.15 -5.73
C LEU A 325 -35.37 -15.75 -5.69
N ILE A 326 -34.19 -15.60 -5.08
CA ILE A 326 -33.44 -14.35 -5.00
C ILE A 326 -33.03 -13.89 -6.40
N ALA A 327 -32.53 -14.81 -7.24
CA ALA A 327 -32.19 -14.51 -8.64
C ALA A 327 -33.34 -13.87 -9.43
N ARG A 328 -34.60 -14.18 -9.08
CA ARG A 328 -35.78 -13.59 -9.72
C ARG A 328 -36.27 -12.32 -9.03
N SER A 329 -36.35 -12.31 -7.70
CA SER A 329 -36.91 -11.18 -6.95
C SER A 329 -35.93 -10.01 -6.75
N ARG A 330 -34.62 -10.29 -6.79
CA ARG A 330 -33.53 -9.33 -6.54
C ARG A 330 -32.59 -9.20 -7.75
N ALA A 331 -33.08 -9.48 -8.96
CA ALA A 331 -32.26 -9.45 -10.18
C ALA A 331 -31.57 -8.09 -10.41
N ALA A 332 -32.23 -6.98 -10.06
CA ALA A 332 -31.66 -5.64 -10.16
C ALA A 332 -30.46 -5.45 -9.22
N ASP A 333 -30.55 -5.94 -7.99
CA ASP A 333 -29.46 -5.81 -7.01
C ASP A 333 -28.27 -6.70 -7.36
N ILE A 334 -28.52 -7.90 -7.89
CA ILE A 334 -27.46 -8.78 -8.42
C ILE A 334 -26.76 -8.11 -9.60
N ASN A 335 -27.50 -7.48 -10.52
CA ASN A 335 -26.91 -6.72 -11.62
C ASN A 335 -26.08 -5.55 -11.13
N GLY A 336 -26.62 -4.75 -10.21
CA GLY A 336 -25.90 -3.62 -9.62
C GLY A 336 -24.61 -4.06 -8.93
N ALA A 337 -24.64 -5.18 -8.18
CA ALA A 337 -23.45 -5.75 -7.57
C ALA A 337 -22.41 -6.17 -8.61
N ILE A 338 -22.82 -6.89 -9.67
CA ILE A 338 -21.92 -7.30 -10.77
C ILE A 338 -21.30 -6.07 -11.46
N ASP A 339 -22.10 -5.05 -11.75
CA ASP A 339 -21.63 -3.82 -12.41
C ASP A 339 -20.65 -3.06 -11.52
N GLU A 340 -20.86 -3.02 -10.20
CA GLU A 340 -19.94 -2.41 -9.25
C GLU A 340 -18.64 -3.21 -9.13
N ILE A 341 -18.72 -4.55 -9.04
CA ILE A 341 -17.53 -5.42 -8.96
C ILE A 341 -16.66 -5.27 -10.21
N LYS A 342 -17.26 -5.11 -11.40
CA LYS A 342 -16.51 -4.81 -12.63
C LYS A 342 -15.81 -3.45 -12.59
N GLN A 343 -16.41 -2.45 -11.93
CA GLN A 343 -15.76 -1.15 -11.73
C GLN A 343 -14.62 -1.21 -10.70
N ILE A 344 -14.73 -2.08 -9.70
CA ILE A 344 -13.67 -2.32 -8.72
C ILE A 344 -12.46 -3.01 -9.35
N TYR A 345 -12.66 -3.95 -10.28
CA TYR A 345 -11.59 -4.77 -10.86
C TYR A 345 -10.36 -3.96 -11.37
N PRO A 346 -10.51 -2.94 -12.24
CA PRO A 346 -9.35 -2.16 -12.71
C PRO A 346 -8.67 -1.33 -11.62
N LEU A 347 -9.27 -1.18 -10.44
CA LEU A 347 -8.68 -0.50 -9.29
C LEU A 347 -7.82 -1.44 -8.43
N VAL A 348 -8.01 -2.75 -8.54
CA VAL A 348 -7.33 -3.76 -7.70
C VAL A 348 -6.42 -4.70 -8.51
N ALA A 349 -6.57 -4.75 -9.83
CA ALA A 349 -5.80 -5.61 -10.72
C ALA A 349 -5.68 -5.05 -12.15
N SER A 350 -4.67 -5.53 -12.88
CA SER A 350 -4.50 -5.35 -14.32
C SER A 350 -3.86 -6.61 -14.93
N PRO A 351 -4.66 -7.47 -15.58
CA PRO A 351 -4.20 -8.65 -16.32
C PRO A 351 -3.05 -8.35 -17.28
N GLU A 352 -3.20 -7.28 -18.06
CA GLU A 352 -2.28 -6.93 -19.14
C GLU A 352 -0.89 -6.59 -18.62
N LEU A 353 -0.80 -6.13 -17.37
CA LEU A 353 0.44 -5.79 -16.69
C LEU A 353 0.85 -6.85 -15.65
N GLY A 354 0.08 -7.92 -15.47
CA GLY A 354 0.31 -8.92 -14.42
C GLY A 354 0.28 -8.31 -13.02
N VAL A 355 -0.58 -7.31 -12.79
CA VAL A 355 -0.74 -6.62 -11.50
C VAL A 355 -1.99 -7.14 -10.80
N THR A 356 -1.85 -7.42 -9.52
CA THR A 356 -2.92 -7.83 -8.59
C THR A 356 -2.78 -7.07 -7.28
N GLY A 357 -3.79 -7.14 -6.41
CA GLY A 357 -3.77 -6.53 -5.08
C GLY A 357 -2.60 -6.97 -4.17
N THR A 358 -1.87 -8.01 -4.55
CA THR A 358 -0.69 -8.53 -3.82
C THR A 358 0.65 -8.26 -4.53
N THR A 359 0.64 -7.62 -5.71
CA THR A 359 1.84 -7.45 -6.55
C THR A 359 2.83 -6.43 -5.99
N TYR A 360 2.31 -5.33 -5.43
CA TYR A 360 3.11 -4.25 -4.88
C TYR A 360 2.87 -4.14 -3.37
N PRO A 361 3.89 -4.45 -2.53
CA PRO A 361 3.76 -4.35 -1.09
C PRO A 361 3.38 -2.95 -0.62
N ASP A 362 2.43 -2.87 0.30
CA ASP A 362 2.08 -1.66 1.04
C ASP A 362 2.56 -1.80 2.48
N ASN A 363 3.51 -0.95 2.89
CA ASN A 363 4.15 -1.03 4.19
C ASN A 363 3.42 -0.22 5.28
N LEU A 364 2.27 0.40 4.98
CA LEU A 364 1.55 1.27 5.92
C LEU A 364 0.94 0.50 7.10
N GLY A 365 0.68 -0.79 6.93
CA GLY A 365 0.11 -1.68 7.92
C GLY A 365 0.56 -3.12 7.71
N HIS A 366 0.02 -4.04 8.48
CA HIS A 366 0.48 -5.43 8.51
C HIS A 366 -0.62 -6.46 8.20
N VAL A 367 -1.72 -6.03 7.57
CA VAL A 367 -2.90 -6.89 7.30
C VAL A 367 -2.75 -7.67 6.00
N ASP A 368 -2.27 -7.01 4.94
CA ASP A 368 -2.14 -7.61 3.61
C ASP A 368 -0.68 -7.92 3.24
N PHE A 369 0.26 -7.20 3.86
CA PHE A 369 1.70 -7.34 3.70
C PHE A 369 2.39 -7.29 5.06
N PRO A 370 3.69 -7.67 5.19
CA PRO A 370 4.38 -7.67 6.48
C PRO A 370 4.49 -6.28 7.13
N GLY A 371 4.63 -5.20 6.36
CA GLY A 371 4.71 -3.82 6.86
C GLY A 371 5.75 -3.61 7.95
N CYS A 372 5.31 -3.27 9.16
CA CYS A 372 6.20 -3.10 10.32
C CYS A 372 6.87 -4.41 10.78
N PHE A 373 6.22 -5.57 10.55
CA PHE A 373 6.76 -6.86 10.95
C PHE A 373 8.04 -7.23 10.19
N ARG A 374 8.41 -6.52 9.12
CA ARG A 374 9.71 -6.69 8.47
C ARG A 374 10.91 -6.58 9.42
N CYS A 375 10.77 -5.83 10.52
CA CYS A 375 11.74 -5.79 11.63
C CYS A 375 11.13 -6.22 12.97
N HIS A 376 9.82 -6.04 13.16
CA HIS A 376 9.13 -6.31 14.43
C HIS A 376 8.58 -7.74 14.53
N ASP A 377 9.18 -8.70 13.83
CA ASP A 377 8.72 -10.09 13.70
C ASP A 377 8.99 -10.98 14.93
N GLY A 378 9.70 -10.48 15.94
CA GLY A 378 10.18 -11.28 17.06
C GLY A 378 11.43 -12.13 16.73
N GLY A 379 11.93 -12.06 15.51
CA GLY A 379 13.10 -12.79 15.01
C GLY A 379 14.38 -11.95 14.90
N HIS A 380 14.30 -10.64 15.17
CA HIS A 380 15.46 -9.74 15.18
C HIS A 380 16.05 -9.57 16.57
N TYR A 381 17.21 -10.18 16.83
CA TYR A 381 17.82 -10.25 18.17
C TYR A 381 18.99 -9.28 18.33
N GLU A 382 19.07 -8.64 19.50
CA GLU A 382 20.11 -7.67 19.86
C GLU A 382 21.47 -8.38 19.99
N VAL A 383 22.50 -7.74 19.43
CA VAL A 383 23.89 -8.20 19.45
C VAL A 383 24.68 -7.39 20.47
N VAL A 384 25.30 -8.07 21.44
CA VAL A 384 26.17 -7.45 22.45
C VAL A 384 27.47 -8.22 22.54
N GLY A 385 28.60 -7.51 22.42
CA GLY A 385 29.93 -8.13 22.50
C GLY A 385 30.20 -9.17 21.40
N GLY A 386 29.51 -9.10 20.26
CA GLY A 386 29.64 -10.04 19.15
C GLY A 386 28.79 -11.31 19.28
N ALA A 387 27.97 -11.44 20.32
CA ALA A 387 27.05 -12.57 20.50
C ALA A 387 25.59 -12.10 20.49
N LEU A 388 24.67 -13.01 20.12
CA LEU A 388 23.24 -12.80 20.28
C LEU A 388 22.87 -12.71 21.77
N THR A 389 21.91 -11.85 22.07
CA THR A 389 21.20 -11.82 23.34
C THR A 389 19.79 -12.38 23.19
N ASP A 390 19.07 -12.50 24.30
CA ASP A 390 17.67 -12.89 24.35
C ASP A 390 16.69 -11.74 24.05
N LYS A 391 17.20 -10.53 23.80
CA LYS A 391 16.38 -9.35 23.55
C LYS A 391 16.09 -9.19 22.08
N ALA A 392 14.82 -9.25 21.69
CA ALA A 392 14.39 -8.97 20.32
C ALA A 392 13.86 -7.53 20.15
N ILE A 393 13.74 -7.09 18.89
CA ILE A 393 12.91 -5.93 18.56
C ILE A 393 11.46 -6.20 19.03
N PRO A 394 10.82 -5.30 19.81
CA PRO A 394 9.50 -5.57 20.37
C PRO A 394 8.43 -5.80 19.30
N SER A 395 7.69 -6.91 19.39
CA SER A 395 6.68 -7.33 18.40
C SER A 395 5.23 -7.24 18.91
N ALA A 396 5.04 -6.90 20.19
CA ALA A 396 3.71 -6.88 20.81
C ALA A 396 2.77 -5.85 20.14
N CYS A 397 1.48 -6.18 20.02
CA CYS A 397 0.46 -5.34 19.37
C CYS A 397 0.39 -3.92 19.99
N SER A 398 0.54 -3.86 21.32
CA SER A 398 0.54 -2.64 22.12
C SER A 398 1.71 -1.71 21.82
N THR A 399 2.76 -2.19 21.15
CA THR A 399 3.89 -1.36 20.69
C THR A 399 3.41 -0.27 19.73
N CYS A 400 2.52 -0.62 18.80
CA CYS A 400 2.09 0.27 17.72
C CYS A 400 0.68 0.86 17.91
N HIS A 401 -0.23 0.07 18.50
CA HIS A 401 -1.66 0.40 18.57
C HIS A 401 -2.15 0.38 20.01
N THR A 402 -3.17 1.17 20.31
CA THR A 402 -3.93 1.05 21.55
C THR A 402 -5.34 0.59 21.22
N PHE A 403 -5.86 -0.33 22.02
CA PHE A 403 -7.25 -0.73 21.95
C PHE A 403 -8.01 0.07 23.02
N PRO A 404 -8.98 0.91 22.67
CA PRO A 404 -9.65 1.78 23.62
C PRO A 404 -10.41 0.95 24.67
N GLN A 405 -10.06 1.14 25.94
CA GLN A 405 -10.82 0.64 27.09
C GLN A 405 -11.79 1.72 27.56
N VAL A 406 -13.04 1.37 27.88
CA VAL A 406 -14.04 2.30 28.42
C VAL A 406 -14.57 1.81 29.78
N GLY A 407 -14.03 2.35 30.87
CA GLY A 407 -14.66 2.41 32.21
C GLY A 407 -14.54 1.20 33.15
N GLU A 408 -14.76 1.43 34.45
CA GLU A 408 -14.64 0.45 35.56
C GLU A 408 -15.69 -0.69 35.56
N ASN A 409 -16.67 -0.65 34.66
CA ASN A 409 -17.63 -1.73 34.43
C ASN A 409 -17.85 -1.89 32.92
N THR A 410 -16.94 -2.61 32.28
CA THR A 410 -17.08 -3.06 30.90
C THR A 410 -18.05 -4.23 30.85
N SER A 411 -18.98 -4.18 29.89
CA SER A 411 -19.98 -5.22 29.68
C SER A 411 -19.31 -6.49 29.12
N ALA A 412 -19.06 -7.45 30.00
CA ALA A 412 -18.98 -8.85 29.63
C ALA A 412 -20.30 -9.52 30.06
N ILE A 413 -21.11 -9.95 29.11
CA ILE A 413 -21.84 -11.19 29.36
C ILE A 413 -20.80 -12.30 29.14
N LEU A 414 -20.14 -12.70 30.22
CA LEU A 414 -19.39 -13.95 30.31
C LEU A 414 -19.91 -14.70 31.53
N ILE A 415 -20.69 -15.75 31.28
CA ILE A 415 -21.11 -16.72 32.30
C ILE A 415 -20.04 -17.83 32.32
N GLY A 416 -18.81 -17.52 32.73
CA GLY A 416 -17.74 -18.51 32.81
C GLY A 416 -16.37 -17.94 33.13
N GLU A 417 -15.61 -18.65 33.97
CA GLU A 417 -14.21 -18.35 34.25
C GLU A 417 -13.30 -18.84 33.11
N ARG A 418 -12.30 -18.03 32.74
CA ARG A 418 -11.29 -18.37 31.73
C ARG A 418 -10.48 -19.60 32.18
N PRO A 419 -10.32 -20.64 31.34
CA PRO A 419 -9.45 -21.78 31.65
C PRO A 419 -7.96 -21.39 31.72
N ALA A 420 -7.17 -22.08 32.54
CA ALA A 420 -5.75 -21.76 32.77
C ALA A 420 -4.88 -21.83 31.51
N ASN A 421 -5.18 -22.75 30.58
CA ASN A 421 -4.43 -22.87 29.32
C ASN A 421 -4.63 -21.66 28.39
N HIS A 422 -5.66 -20.84 28.58
CA HIS A 422 -5.83 -19.58 27.83
C HIS A 422 -4.88 -18.46 28.30
N LEU A 423 -4.07 -18.72 29.33
CA LEU A 423 -3.00 -17.82 29.79
C LEU A 423 -1.66 -18.18 29.14
N GLU A 424 -1.57 -19.30 28.43
CA GLU A 424 -0.35 -19.72 27.77
C GLU A 424 -0.21 -18.96 26.45
N ALA A 425 0.84 -18.14 26.34
CA ALA A 425 1.16 -17.38 25.13
C ALA A 425 1.26 -18.25 23.86
N LEU A 426 1.61 -19.52 24.05
CA LEU A 426 1.73 -20.49 22.98
C LEU A 426 0.47 -21.35 22.72
N TRP A 427 -0.64 -21.11 23.42
CA TRP A 427 -1.78 -22.03 23.37
C TRP A 427 -2.25 -22.35 21.94
N VAL A 428 -2.26 -21.37 21.05
CA VAL A 428 -2.65 -21.59 19.64
C VAL A 428 -1.75 -22.62 18.92
N PHE A 429 -0.50 -22.78 19.36
CA PHE A 429 0.50 -23.67 18.78
C PHE A 429 0.52 -25.08 19.42
N ASP A 430 -0.02 -25.25 20.63
CA ASP A 430 -0.01 -26.55 21.34
C ASP A 430 -1.38 -27.02 21.84
N HIS A 431 -2.47 -26.29 21.56
CA HIS A 431 -3.84 -26.67 21.93
C HIS A 431 -4.25 -28.06 21.41
N THR A 432 -3.60 -28.57 20.35
CA THR A 432 -3.83 -29.92 19.84
C THR A 432 -3.47 -31.02 20.84
N ARG A 433 -2.68 -30.69 21.87
CA ARG A 433 -2.37 -31.59 23.00
C ARG A 433 -3.54 -31.68 23.98
N ASP A 434 -4.31 -30.61 24.10
CA ASP A 434 -5.42 -30.45 25.04
C ASP A 434 -6.78 -30.74 24.42
N ILE A 435 -6.90 -30.64 23.09
CA ILE A 435 -8.16 -30.71 22.35
C ILE A 435 -8.06 -31.76 21.24
N SER A 436 -9.04 -32.66 21.20
CA SER A 436 -9.11 -33.78 20.23
C SER A 436 -10.29 -33.71 19.27
N THR A 437 -11.09 -32.64 19.32
CA THR A 437 -12.30 -32.46 18.49
C THR A 437 -12.48 -30.99 18.11
N VAL A 438 -12.98 -30.75 16.89
CA VAL A 438 -13.39 -29.43 16.39
C VAL A 438 -14.85 -29.11 16.70
N ASP A 439 -15.60 -30.08 17.25
CA ASP A 439 -16.92 -29.85 17.83
C ASP A 439 -16.77 -29.60 19.34
N PRO A 440 -16.99 -28.36 19.82
CA PRO A 440 -16.92 -28.04 21.24
C PRO A 440 -18.14 -28.55 22.03
N SER A 441 -19.14 -29.12 21.36
CA SER A 441 -20.34 -29.68 22.02
C SER A 441 -19.96 -30.80 22.97
N GLY A 442 -20.20 -30.59 24.26
CA GLY A 442 -19.87 -31.55 25.32
C GLY A 442 -18.47 -31.40 25.92
N THR A 443 -17.69 -30.38 25.52
CA THR A 443 -16.45 -29.99 26.20
C THR A 443 -16.67 -28.76 27.07
N THR A 444 -15.70 -28.44 27.95
CA THR A 444 -15.70 -27.17 28.70
C THR A 444 -15.53 -25.96 27.78
N CYS A 445 -15.00 -26.15 26.57
CA CYS A 445 -14.84 -25.11 25.55
C CYS A 445 -16.20 -24.67 24.97
N GLY A 446 -17.17 -25.59 24.84
CA GLY A 446 -18.52 -25.32 24.35
C GLY A 446 -19.36 -24.42 25.24
N ALA A 447 -18.87 -24.10 26.44
CA ALA A 447 -19.45 -23.08 27.30
C ALA A 447 -19.25 -21.65 26.76
N CYS A 448 -18.21 -21.43 25.95
CA CYS A 448 -17.83 -20.13 25.41
C CYS A 448 -17.67 -20.10 23.89
N HIS A 449 -17.30 -21.23 23.26
CA HIS A 449 -17.00 -21.34 21.84
C HIS A 449 -18.06 -22.15 21.10
N THR A 450 -18.49 -21.66 19.94
CA THR A 450 -19.37 -22.39 19.01
C THR A 450 -18.55 -23.24 18.03
N PRO A 451 -19.13 -24.28 17.39
CA PRO A 451 -18.42 -25.08 16.38
C PRO A 451 -17.77 -24.23 15.28
N THR A 452 -18.43 -23.14 14.87
CA THR A 452 -17.95 -22.20 13.87
C THR A 452 -16.58 -21.59 14.21
N TYR A 453 -16.28 -21.41 15.51
CA TYR A 453 -14.98 -20.91 15.96
C TYR A 453 -13.83 -21.84 15.54
N CYS A 454 -14.02 -23.15 15.74
CA CYS A 454 -13.04 -24.17 15.37
C CYS A 454 -12.98 -24.36 13.84
N GLU A 455 -14.14 -24.32 13.17
CA GLU A 455 -14.24 -24.42 11.72
C GLU A 455 -13.49 -23.30 11.00
N ASN A 456 -13.52 -22.07 11.52
CA ASN A 456 -12.80 -20.93 10.93
C ASN A 456 -11.28 -21.17 10.79
N CYS A 457 -10.69 -22.01 11.64
CA CYS A 457 -9.27 -22.38 11.57
C CYS A 457 -9.04 -23.73 10.87
N HIS A 458 -9.89 -24.73 11.13
CA HIS A 458 -9.68 -26.10 10.67
C HIS A 458 -10.35 -26.44 9.34
N ALA A 459 -11.28 -25.61 8.86
CA ALA A 459 -11.91 -25.74 7.54
C ALA A 459 -11.33 -24.76 6.50
N THR A 460 -10.34 -23.95 6.87
CA THR A 460 -9.65 -22.98 6.01
C THR A 460 -8.16 -23.35 5.86
N ASN A 461 -7.42 -22.60 5.05
CA ASN A 461 -5.97 -22.77 4.93
C ASN A 461 -5.19 -22.28 6.17
N ALA A 462 -5.85 -21.77 7.22
CA ALA A 462 -5.18 -21.32 8.45
C ALA A 462 -4.41 -22.47 9.14
N VAL A 463 -4.90 -23.71 9.07
CA VAL A 463 -4.19 -24.90 9.59
C VAL A 463 -2.87 -25.21 8.85
N GLN A 464 -2.70 -24.69 7.63
CA GLN A 464 -1.50 -24.94 6.81
C GLN A 464 -0.34 -23.99 7.13
N VAL A 465 -0.55 -23.00 8.03
CA VAL A 465 0.52 -22.12 8.52
C VAL A 465 1.54 -22.98 9.30
N PRO A 466 2.86 -22.84 9.06
CA PRO A 466 3.89 -23.51 9.83
C PRO A 466 4.03 -22.86 11.21
N HIS A 467 3.19 -23.31 12.14
CA HIS A 467 3.03 -22.81 13.50
C HIS A 467 4.33 -22.73 14.30
N ASP A 468 5.26 -23.68 14.12
CA ASP A 468 6.57 -23.66 14.79
C ASP A 468 7.53 -22.58 14.23
N ASP A 469 7.48 -22.33 12.91
CA ASP A 469 8.30 -21.30 12.26
C ASP A 469 7.83 -19.89 12.66
N MET A 470 6.53 -19.72 12.92
CA MET A 470 5.93 -18.43 13.31
C MET A 470 6.54 -17.84 14.57
N VAL A 471 7.05 -18.69 15.47
CA VAL A 471 7.62 -18.26 16.75
C VAL A 471 8.90 -17.45 16.56
N PHE A 472 9.65 -17.73 15.50
CA PHE A 472 10.98 -17.16 15.29
C PHE A 472 11.11 -16.36 13.99
N ASN A 473 10.17 -16.52 13.05
CA ASN A 473 10.26 -15.95 11.70
C ASN A 473 8.88 -15.47 11.17
N HIS A 474 8.13 -14.73 11.99
CA HIS A 474 6.74 -14.30 11.71
C HIS A 474 6.58 -13.61 10.33
N ALA A 475 7.49 -12.71 9.98
CA ALA A 475 7.44 -12.01 8.70
C ALA A 475 7.73 -12.91 7.51
N ASP A 476 8.68 -13.85 7.65
CA ASP A 476 9.01 -14.80 6.59
C ASP A 476 7.87 -15.77 6.31
N VAL A 477 7.24 -16.30 7.36
CA VAL A 477 6.06 -17.14 7.19
C VAL A 477 4.93 -16.33 6.54
N THR A 478 4.69 -15.09 6.96
CA THR A 478 3.69 -14.21 6.34
C THR A 478 3.93 -14.01 4.84
N ARG A 479 5.20 -13.87 4.42
CA ARG A 479 5.58 -13.79 2.99
C ARG A 479 5.30 -15.10 2.26
N ARG A 480 5.57 -16.25 2.89
CA ARG A 480 5.40 -17.59 2.30
C ARG A 480 3.94 -18.01 2.16
N VAL A 481 3.11 -17.79 3.17
CA VAL A 481 1.74 -18.32 3.25
C VAL A 481 0.65 -17.28 2.97
N GLY A 482 1.01 -15.99 2.92
CA GLY A 482 0.09 -14.88 2.70
C GLY A 482 -0.63 -14.44 3.99
N ALA A 483 -0.87 -13.13 4.11
CA ALA A 483 -1.43 -12.54 5.33
C ALA A 483 -2.94 -12.82 5.52
N GLN A 484 -3.64 -13.33 4.50
CA GLN A 484 -5.06 -13.67 4.58
C GLN A 484 -5.34 -14.84 5.53
N ALA A 485 -4.46 -15.85 5.59
CA ALA A 485 -4.57 -16.95 6.55
C ALA A 485 -4.51 -16.42 8.00
N CYS A 486 -3.77 -15.32 8.21
CA CYS A 486 -3.60 -14.68 9.50
C CYS A 486 -4.89 -14.01 9.98
N ALA A 487 -5.76 -13.54 9.07
CA ALA A 487 -7.02 -12.92 9.43
C ALA A 487 -7.94 -13.87 10.22
N PHE A 488 -7.89 -15.18 9.95
CA PHE A 488 -8.71 -16.18 10.68
C PHE A 488 -8.32 -16.31 12.16
N CYS A 489 -7.04 -16.14 12.49
CA CYS A 489 -6.51 -16.19 13.85
C CYS A 489 -6.48 -14.81 14.53
N HIS A 490 -6.22 -13.75 13.76
CA HIS A 490 -6.16 -12.36 14.21
C HIS A 490 -7.41 -11.58 13.82
N GLN A 491 -8.59 -12.17 14.05
CA GLN A 491 -9.85 -11.42 13.89
C GLN A 491 -9.84 -10.24 14.88
N PRO A 492 -10.17 -9.01 14.44
CA PRO A 492 -10.20 -7.84 15.32
C PRO A 492 -11.10 -7.98 16.54
N THR A 493 -12.06 -8.90 16.51
CA THR A 493 -12.96 -9.27 17.60
C THR A 493 -12.27 -10.06 18.73
N TYR A 494 -11.11 -10.67 18.51
CA TYR A 494 -10.33 -11.36 19.57
C TYR A 494 -9.73 -10.40 20.59
N CYS A 495 -9.42 -9.17 20.18
CA CYS A 495 -8.63 -8.24 20.97
C CYS A 495 -9.34 -7.85 22.27
N ALA A 496 -10.65 -7.60 22.24
CA ALA A 496 -11.42 -7.24 23.43
C ALA A 496 -11.65 -8.43 24.40
N GLN A 497 -11.50 -9.67 23.92
CA GLN A 497 -11.69 -10.86 24.75
C GLN A 497 -10.42 -11.25 25.53
N CYS A 498 -9.23 -10.88 25.04
CA CYS A 498 -7.96 -11.39 25.55
C CYS A 498 -7.01 -10.37 26.20
N HIS A 499 -7.13 -9.07 25.95
CA HIS A 499 -6.15 -8.08 26.43
C HIS A 499 -6.29 -7.67 27.92
N GLY A 500 -6.06 -8.65 28.81
CA GLY A 500 -5.16 -8.45 29.95
C GLY A 500 -3.72 -8.67 29.49
N ASP A 501 -2.79 -7.91 30.06
CA ASP A 501 -1.37 -7.83 29.66
C ASP A 501 -0.65 -9.19 29.70
N GLU A 502 -0.23 -9.76 28.56
CA GLU A 502 0.95 -10.66 28.50
C GLU A 502 1.43 -10.97 27.07
N GLU A 503 2.73 -11.30 26.97
CA GLU A 503 3.56 -11.42 25.76
C GLU A 503 3.06 -12.54 24.81
N VAL A 504 3.15 -12.32 23.49
CA VAL A 504 2.50 -13.19 22.46
C VAL A 504 3.43 -14.28 21.90
N LEU A 505 4.74 -14.27 22.22
CA LEU A 505 5.70 -15.29 21.76
C LEU A 505 6.73 -15.62 22.86
N PRO A 506 7.10 -16.90 23.07
CA PRO A 506 8.09 -17.31 24.06
C PRO A 506 9.52 -17.01 23.61
N ARG A 507 10.42 -16.90 24.60
CA ARG A 507 11.83 -16.56 24.40
C ARG A 507 12.68 -17.81 24.20
N PRO A 508 13.76 -17.76 23.40
CA PRO A 508 14.78 -18.81 23.42
C PRO A 508 15.30 -19.02 24.86
N GLY A 509 15.10 -20.22 25.42
CA GLY A 509 15.51 -20.57 26.78
C GLY A 509 14.41 -20.53 27.86
N SER A 510 13.18 -20.11 27.54
CA SER A 510 12.06 -20.13 28.50
C SER A 510 11.28 -21.46 28.55
N ILE A 511 11.72 -22.48 27.82
CA ILE A 511 11.17 -23.84 27.93
C ILE A 511 11.85 -24.51 29.13
N SER A 512 11.25 -24.39 30.32
CA SER A 512 11.56 -25.34 31.38
C SER A 512 11.16 -26.73 30.88
N SER A 513 12.16 -27.62 30.77
CA SER A 513 11.96 -29.05 30.51
C SER A 513 10.96 -29.66 31.51
N PRO A 514 10.22 -30.73 31.11
CA PRO A 514 8.84 -31.02 31.52
C PRO A 514 8.59 -31.25 33.01
#